data_AF-W8PM30-F1
#
_entry.id   AF-W8PM30-F1
#
_cell.length_a   1.000
_cell.length_b   1.000
_cell.length_c   1.000
_cell.angle_alpha   90.00
_cell.angle_beta   90.00
_cell.angle_gamma   90.00
#
_symmetry.space_group_name_H-M   'P 1'
#
loop_
_entity.id
_entity.type
_entity.pdbx_description
1 polymer ?
#
loop_
_entity_poly.entity_id
_entity_poly.type
_entity_poly.pdbx_seq_one_letter_code
_entity_poly.pdbx_strand_id
1 'polypeptide(L)'
;MENIKDSVEVALELDEKSVYSHIAHESAEDIIRIISSLDAERAKLRGEVIYYTDDWDALIRERMAKGKRHTAFDFYNPALLDIWEEKVKLGKKLKRLERLSYAVLGTVVGLTGLATVLMGTPFILLGLAILPLAVAVRDRVKSSLDLLYYELTQFFIDELRAIVTKHGLTPEKYKFKLFTGGYFGVETKRTPSGIFAVVEDKSGE
;
A
#
# COMPACT_ATOMS: atom_id res chain seq x y z
N MET A 1 20.94 -19.42 -45.41
CA MET A 1 19.51 -19.42 -45.74
C MET A 1 18.83 -18.56 -44.69
N GLU A 2 18.53 -17.34 -45.08
CA GLU A 2 17.90 -16.32 -44.25
C GLU A 2 16.43 -16.71 -44.10
N ASN A 3 16.01 -17.03 -42.88
CA ASN A 3 14.61 -17.35 -42.58
C ASN A 3 13.79 -16.07 -42.74
N ILE A 4 13.16 -15.91 -43.91
CA ILE A 4 12.14 -14.90 -44.14
C ILE A 4 10.95 -15.33 -43.28
N LYS A 5 10.89 -14.83 -42.04
CA LYS A 5 9.68 -14.92 -41.20
C LYS A 5 8.54 -14.29 -41.99
N ASP A 6 7.41 -14.99 -42.04
CA ASP A 6 6.26 -14.56 -42.83
C ASP A 6 5.78 -13.20 -42.30
N SER A 7 5.60 -12.24 -43.20
CA SER A 7 5.33 -10.83 -42.86
C SER A 7 4.10 -10.66 -41.96
N VAL A 8 3.19 -11.64 -42.01
CA VAL A 8 1.98 -11.74 -41.18
C VAL A 8 2.29 -12.14 -39.74
N GLU A 9 3.21 -13.09 -39.54
CA GLU A 9 3.65 -13.53 -38.21
C GLU A 9 4.45 -12.41 -37.52
N VAL A 10 5.26 -11.68 -38.28
CA VAL A 10 5.97 -10.48 -37.79
C VAL A 10 5.00 -9.34 -37.46
N ALA A 11 3.94 -9.15 -38.24
CA ALA A 11 2.92 -8.14 -37.96
C ALA A 11 2.09 -8.47 -36.70
N LEU A 12 1.77 -9.75 -36.49
CA LEU A 12 1.12 -10.23 -35.26
C LEU A 12 2.05 -10.12 -34.05
N GLU A 13 3.32 -10.50 -34.18
CA GLU A 13 4.34 -10.32 -33.13
C GLU A 13 4.54 -8.83 -32.76
N LEU A 14 4.50 -7.93 -33.75
CA LEU A 14 4.61 -6.48 -33.55
C LEU A 14 3.37 -5.90 -32.87
N ASP A 15 2.17 -6.33 -33.28
CA ASP A 15 0.91 -5.90 -32.67
C ASP A 15 0.83 -6.36 -31.21
N GLU A 16 1.15 -7.63 -30.94
CA GLU A 16 1.27 -8.15 -29.58
C GLU A 16 2.26 -7.32 -28.76
N LYS A 17 3.51 -7.18 -29.23
CA LYS A 17 4.55 -6.41 -28.50
C LYS A 17 4.12 -4.97 -28.22
N SER A 18 3.38 -4.34 -29.13
CA SER A 18 2.83 -2.99 -28.93
C SER A 18 1.76 -2.96 -27.83
N VAL A 19 0.86 -3.96 -27.81
CA VAL A 19 -0.18 -4.11 -26.77
C VAL A 19 0.45 -4.37 -25.40
N TYR A 20 1.44 -5.26 -25.32
CA TYR A 20 2.19 -5.53 -24.07
C TYR A 20 2.92 -4.28 -23.56
N SER A 21 3.52 -3.49 -24.45
CA SER A 21 4.19 -2.23 -24.07
C SER A 21 3.20 -1.17 -23.58
N HIS A 22 2.03 -1.04 -24.22
CA HIS A 22 0.98 -0.13 -23.77
C HIS A 22 0.44 -0.51 -22.38
N ILE A 23 0.19 -1.80 -22.16
CA ILE A 23 -0.23 -2.33 -20.86
C ILE A 23 0.86 -2.07 -19.81
N ALA A 24 2.13 -2.28 -20.14
CA ALA A 24 3.24 -2.01 -19.22
C ALA A 24 3.31 -0.53 -18.81
N HIS A 25 3.05 0.40 -19.74
CA HIS A 25 3.01 1.83 -19.45
C HIS A 25 1.83 2.19 -18.52
N GLU A 26 0.62 1.77 -18.86
CA GLU A 26 -0.59 1.98 -18.04
C GLU A 26 -0.39 1.38 -16.62
N SER A 27 0.23 0.20 -16.56
CA SER A 27 0.55 -0.49 -15.31
C SER A 27 1.53 0.28 -14.44
N ALA A 28 2.62 0.79 -15.03
CA ALA A 28 3.62 1.56 -14.31
C ALA A 28 3.03 2.88 -13.77
N GLU A 29 2.17 3.56 -14.54
CA GLU A 29 1.44 4.75 -14.10
C GLU A 29 0.48 4.47 -12.93
N ASP A 30 -0.20 3.32 -12.92
CA ASP A 30 -1.06 2.94 -11.82
C ASP A 30 -0.26 2.62 -10.56
N ILE A 31 0.84 1.87 -10.70
CA ILE A 31 1.68 1.46 -9.57
C ILE A 31 2.28 2.67 -8.87
N ILE A 32 2.78 3.68 -9.61
CA ILE A 32 3.33 4.90 -8.98
C ILE A 32 2.30 5.66 -8.14
N ARG A 33 1.02 5.66 -8.56
CA ARG A 33 -0.07 6.30 -7.81
C ARG A 33 -0.41 5.53 -6.55
N ILE A 34 -0.41 4.20 -6.64
CA ILE A 34 -0.65 3.30 -5.50
C ILE A 34 0.47 3.42 -4.47
N ILE A 35 1.74 3.40 -4.90
CA ILE A 35 2.90 3.62 -4.03
C ILE A 35 2.76 4.94 -3.26
N SER A 36 2.48 6.03 -3.98
CA SER A 36 2.34 7.36 -3.39
C SER A 36 1.16 7.43 -2.40
N SER A 37 0.06 6.73 -2.68
CA SER A 37 -1.11 6.65 -1.79
C SER A 37 -0.83 5.85 -0.52
N LEU A 38 -0.21 4.66 -0.65
CA LEU A 38 0.16 3.82 0.47
C LEU A 38 1.13 4.52 1.42
N ASP A 39 2.13 5.19 0.84
CA ASP A 39 3.13 5.91 1.61
C ASP A 39 2.54 7.16 2.29
N ALA A 40 1.58 7.84 1.65
CA ALA A 40 0.83 8.90 2.28
C ALA A 40 0.02 8.40 3.49
N GLU A 41 -0.64 7.24 3.41
CA GLU A 41 -1.35 6.63 4.54
C GLU A 41 -0.37 6.27 5.69
N ARG A 42 0.81 5.76 5.34
CA ARG A 42 1.87 5.46 6.32
C ARG A 42 2.35 6.72 7.05
N ALA A 43 2.62 7.80 6.33
CA ALA A 43 3.03 9.05 6.94
C ALA A 43 1.90 9.69 7.79
N LYS A 44 0.63 9.59 7.36
CA LYS A 44 -0.53 10.00 8.19
C LYS A 44 -0.58 9.22 9.51
N LEU A 45 -0.30 7.91 9.50
CA LEU A 45 -0.19 7.16 10.76
C LEU A 45 0.86 7.79 11.66
N ARG A 46 2.04 8.14 11.14
CA ARG A 46 3.14 8.75 11.91
C ARG A 46 2.81 10.14 12.47
N GLY A 47 1.72 10.76 12.03
CA GLY A 47 1.25 12.05 12.50
C GLY A 47 1.57 13.19 11.53
N GLU A 48 2.00 12.87 10.31
CA GLU A 48 2.26 13.85 9.26
C GLU A 48 0.95 14.32 8.61
N VAL A 49 0.84 15.62 8.36
CA VAL A 49 -0.33 16.20 7.69
C VAL A 49 -0.10 16.13 6.18
N ILE A 50 -0.80 15.22 5.51
CA ILE A 50 -0.66 14.99 4.06
C ILE A 50 -1.99 15.22 3.35
N TYR A 51 -1.95 16.15 2.40
CA TYR A 51 -3.02 16.41 1.44
C TYR A 51 -2.83 15.53 0.20
N TYR A 52 -3.03 14.22 0.37
CA TYR A 52 -3.03 13.24 -0.71
C TYR A 52 -4.36 12.49 -0.66
N THR A 53 -5.09 12.55 -1.77
CA THR A 53 -6.53 12.23 -1.86
C THR A 53 -6.83 10.88 -2.47
N ASP A 54 -5.87 10.25 -3.15
CA ASP A 54 -6.11 8.97 -3.80
C ASP A 54 -6.26 7.86 -2.75
N ASP A 55 -7.36 7.11 -2.81
CA ASP A 55 -7.58 5.88 -2.05
C ASP A 55 -7.04 4.69 -2.85
N TRP A 56 -5.91 4.15 -2.43
CA TRP A 56 -5.28 2.99 -3.09
C TRP A 56 -6.17 1.74 -3.13
N ASP A 57 -7.02 1.49 -2.12
CA ASP A 57 -7.94 0.33 -2.12
C ASP A 57 -9.02 0.54 -3.19
N ALA A 58 -9.50 1.77 -3.34
CA ALA A 58 -10.44 2.13 -4.40
C ALA A 58 -9.80 2.05 -5.80
N LEU A 59 -8.56 2.55 -5.96
CA LEU A 59 -7.81 2.46 -7.22
C LEU A 59 -7.66 0.99 -7.67
N ILE A 60 -7.27 0.10 -6.76
CA ILE A 60 -7.09 -1.32 -7.08
C ILE A 60 -8.45 -1.97 -7.43
N ARG A 61 -9.51 -1.67 -6.67
CA ARG A 61 -10.85 -2.21 -6.95
C ARG A 61 -11.47 -1.72 -8.24
N GLU A 62 -11.32 -0.43 -8.57
CA GLU A 62 -11.79 0.13 -9.83
C GLU A 62 -11.13 -0.60 -11.01
N ARG A 63 -9.84 -0.91 -10.87
CA ARG A 63 -9.07 -1.65 -11.87
C ARG A 63 -9.54 -3.09 -12.00
N MET A 64 -9.82 -3.79 -10.90
CA MET A 64 -10.45 -5.13 -10.93
C MET A 64 -11.85 -5.10 -11.58
N ALA A 65 -12.68 -4.11 -11.23
CA ALA A 65 -14.07 -4.01 -11.69
C ALA A 65 -14.17 -3.69 -13.19
N LYS A 66 -13.19 -2.98 -13.75
CA LYS A 66 -13.13 -2.72 -15.20
C LYS A 66 -12.94 -3.99 -16.03
N GLY A 67 -12.70 -5.16 -15.43
CA GLY A 67 -12.73 -6.46 -16.12
C GLY A 67 -11.72 -6.58 -17.27
N LYS A 68 -10.77 -5.65 -17.39
CA LYS A 68 -9.62 -5.82 -18.26
C LYS A 68 -8.85 -6.99 -17.65
N ARG A 69 -8.94 -8.17 -18.26
CA ARG A 69 -7.99 -9.30 -18.13
C ARG A 69 -6.53 -8.91 -18.51
N HIS A 70 -6.24 -7.61 -18.50
CA HIS A 70 -5.08 -6.87 -18.95
C HIS A 70 -4.83 -5.65 -18.04
N THR A 71 -5.24 -5.71 -16.77
CA THR A 71 -4.72 -4.78 -15.75
C THR A 71 -3.40 -5.34 -15.23
N ALA A 72 -2.49 -4.46 -14.81
CA ALA A 72 -1.17 -4.79 -14.25
C ALA A 72 -1.19 -6.01 -13.30
N PHE A 73 -2.26 -6.07 -12.50
CA PHE A 73 -2.51 -7.05 -11.44
C PHE A 73 -2.73 -8.48 -11.96
N ASP A 74 -3.51 -8.66 -13.01
CA ASP A 74 -3.77 -9.98 -13.61
C ASP A 74 -2.65 -10.41 -14.56
N PHE A 75 -1.92 -9.44 -15.13
CA PHE A 75 -0.98 -9.70 -16.22
C PHE A 75 0.45 -10.01 -15.76
N TYR A 76 0.88 -9.43 -14.63
CA TYR A 76 2.29 -9.53 -14.21
C TYR A 76 2.50 -10.41 -12.98
N ASN A 77 1.57 -10.40 -12.01
CA ASN A 77 1.72 -11.24 -10.84
C ASN A 77 0.37 -11.51 -10.13
N PRO A 78 -0.30 -12.65 -10.39
CA PRO A 78 -1.57 -12.97 -9.72
C PRO A 78 -1.43 -13.06 -8.19
N ALA A 79 -0.23 -13.37 -7.67
CA ALA A 79 0.02 -13.37 -6.23
C ALA A 79 -0.08 -11.97 -5.62
N LEU A 80 0.04 -10.90 -6.43
CA LEU A 80 -0.06 -9.52 -5.95
C LEU A 80 -1.46 -9.20 -5.44
N LEU A 81 -2.50 -9.73 -6.11
CA LEU A 81 -3.89 -9.60 -5.66
C LEU A 81 -4.12 -10.35 -4.35
N ASP A 82 -3.60 -11.58 -4.23
CA ASP A 82 -3.74 -12.38 -3.01
C ASP A 82 -3.06 -11.71 -1.82
N ILE A 83 -1.81 -11.25 -2.00
CA ILE A 83 -1.05 -10.53 -0.98
C ILE A 83 -1.79 -9.25 -0.60
N TRP A 84 -2.24 -8.47 -1.59
CA TRP A 84 -3.02 -7.27 -1.36
C TRP A 84 -4.28 -7.54 -0.54
N GLU A 85 -5.10 -8.53 -0.95
CA GLU A 85 -6.32 -8.90 -0.26
C GLU A 85 -6.05 -9.34 1.18
N GLU A 86 -5.01 -10.14 1.38
CA GLU A 86 -4.60 -10.60 2.70
C GLU A 86 -4.23 -9.40 3.59
N LYS A 87 -3.39 -8.47 3.09
CA LYS A 87 -3.00 -7.27 3.82
C LYS A 87 -4.21 -6.35 4.08
N VAL A 88 -5.14 -6.18 3.13
CA VAL A 88 -6.38 -5.42 3.37
C VAL A 88 -7.23 -6.09 4.45
N LYS A 89 -7.39 -7.42 4.42
CA LYS A 89 -8.12 -8.19 5.44
C LYS A 89 -7.44 -8.04 6.82
N LEU A 90 -6.11 -8.10 6.89
CA LEU A 90 -5.34 -7.89 8.12
C LEU A 90 -5.53 -6.46 8.65
N GLY A 91 -5.42 -5.43 7.80
CA GLY A 91 -5.65 -4.04 8.19
C GLY A 91 -7.05 -3.80 8.74
N LYS A 92 -8.10 -4.40 8.12
CA LYS A 92 -9.47 -4.35 8.62
C LYS A 92 -9.62 -5.07 9.97
N LYS A 93 -8.96 -6.22 10.15
CA LYS A 93 -8.93 -6.95 11.43
C LYS A 93 -8.28 -6.13 12.54
N LEU A 94 -7.14 -5.48 12.26
CA LEU A 94 -6.43 -4.62 13.21
C LEU A 94 -7.30 -3.43 13.65
N LYS A 95 -7.93 -2.72 12.71
CA LYS A 95 -8.84 -1.61 13.01
C LYS A 95 -10.08 -2.07 13.82
N ARG A 96 -10.59 -3.27 13.53
CA ARG A 96 -11.70 -3.85 14.31
C ARG A 96 -11.26 -4.21 15.73
N LEU A 97 -10.07 -4.79 15.89
CA LEU A 97 -9.49 -5.11 17.19
C LEU A 97 -9.33 -3.85 18.05
N GLU A 98 -8.83 -2.77 17.46
CA GLU A 98 -8.72 -1.46 18.13
C GLU A 98 -10.08 -0.98 18.65
N ARG A 99 -11.10 -0.93 17.78
CA ARG A 99 -12.45 -0.51 18.18
C ARG A 99 -13.05 -1.39 19.26
N LEU A 100 -12.90 -2.72 19.13
CA LEU A 100 -13.40 -3.67 20.11
C LEU A 100 -12.72 -3.46 21.47
N SER A 101 -11.40 -3.23 21.48
CA SER A 101 -10.66 -2.95 22.71
C SER A 101 -11.18 -1.70 23.42
N TYR A 102 -11.47 -0.62 22.69
CA TYR A 102 -12.03 0.59 23.27
C TYR A 102 -13.45 0.37 23.82
N ALA A 103 -14.28 -0.43 23.15
CA ALA A 103 -15.60 -0.78 23.64
C ALA A 103 -15.54 -1.59 24.95
N VAL A 104 -14.64 -2.56 25.03
CA VAL A 104 -14.41 -3.36 26.24
C VAL A 104 -13.90 -2.47 27.38
N LEU A 105 -12.87 -1.66 27.12
CA LEU A 105 -12.31 -0.75 28.12
C LEU A 105 -13.33 0.27 28.62
N GLY A 106 -14.10 0.87 27.71
CA GLY A 106 -15.18 1.80 28.05
C GLY A 106 -16.27 1.14 28.89
N THR A 107 -16.62 -0.12 28.59
CA THR A 107 -17.58 -0.91 29.39
C THR A 107 -17.05 -1.14 30.80
N VAL A 108 -15.79 -1.52 30.97
CA VAL A 108 -15.20 -1.75 32.30
C VAL A 108 -15.15 -0.47 33.11
N VAL A 109 -14.75 0.66 32.51
CA VAL A 109 -14.76 1.97 33.18
C VAL A 109 -16.19 2.36 33.57
N GLY A 110 -17.17 2.15 32.69
CA GLY A 110 -18.57 2.42 32.98
C GLY A 110 -19.12 1.58 34.14
N LEU A 111 -18.87 0.27 34.14
CA LEU A 111 -19.33 -0.65 35.19
C LEU A 111 -18.68 -0.35 36.54
N THR A 112 -17.38 -0.07 36.56
CA THR A 112 -16.67 0.30 37.81
C THR A 112 -17.13 1.66 38.35
N GLY A 113 -17.48 2.60 37.47
CA GLY A 113 -18.13 3.86 37.84
C GLY A 113 -19.51 3.65 38.46
N LEU A 114 -20.36 2.84 37.84
CA LEU A 114 -21.68 2.48 38.39
C LEU A 114 -21.57 1.79 39.75
N ALA A 115 -20.66 0.82 39.89
CA ALA A 115 -20.40 0.14 41.15
C ALA A 115 -19.95 1.13 42.25
N THR A 116 -19.15 2.12 41.88
CA THR A 116 -18.71 3.17 42.82
C THR A 116 -19.88 3.98 43.37
N VAL A 117 -20.81 4.37 42.50
CA VAL A 117 -22.02 5.12 42.90
C VAL A 117 -22.93 4.27 43.78
N LEU A 118 -23.14 3.00 43.44
CA LEU A 118 -24.06 2.12 44.15
C LEU A 118 -23.52 1.64 45.51
N MET A 119 -22.21 1.40 45.62
CA MET A 119 -21.59 0.80 46.80
C MET A 119 -20.87 1.81 47.69
N GLY A 120 -20.74 3.08 47.27
CA GLY A 120 -20.03 4.13 48.02
C GLY A 120 -18.52 3.92 48.17
N THR A 121 -17.96 2.91 47.50
CA THR A 121 -16.54 2.52 47.54
C THR A 121 -15.89 2.82 46.19
N PRO A 122 -14.63 3.29 46.14
CA PRO A 122 -14.02 3.87 44.94
C PRO A 122 -13.54 2.82 43.91
N PHE A 123 -14.43 1.94 43.46
CA PHE A 123 -14.13 0.91 42.44
C PHE A 123 -13.69 1.49 41.09
N ILE A 124 -14.04 2.74 40.79
CA ILE A 124 -13.64 3.46 39.57
C ILE A 124 -12.12 3.51 39.40
N LEU A 125 -11.35 3.47 40.49
CA LEU A 125 -9.88 3.42 40.44
C LEU A 125 -9.39 2.17 39.69
N LEU A 126 -10.08 1.04 39.80
CA LEU A 126 -9.76 -0.19 39.06
C LEU A 126 -10.01 -0.01 37.55
N GLY A 127 -11.09 0.67 37.18
CA GLY A 127 -11.39 0.99 35.78
C GLY A 127 -10.40 1.98 35.17
N LEU A 128 -9.96 2.97 35.94
CA LEU A 128 -8.95 3.92 35.48
C LEU A 128 -7.56 3.29 35.37
N ALA A 129 -7.22 2.34 36.24
CA ALA A 129 -5.93 1.64 36.23
C ALA A 129 -5.66 0.88 34.93
N ILE A 130 -6.70 0.50 34.18
CA ILE A 130 -6.55 -0.20 32.89
C ILE A 130 -6.51 0.74 31.68
N LEU A 131 -6.66 2.06 31.84
CA LEU A 131 -6.58 3.02 30.73
C LEU A 131 -5.25 2.99 29.96
N PRO A 132 -4.06 2.79 30.58
CA PRO A 132 -2.81 2.63 29.84
C PRO A 132 -2.85 1.49 28.80
N LEU A 133 -3.71 0.49 29.00
CA LEU A 133 -3.91 -0.58 28.02
C LEU A 133 -4.51 -0.05 26.71
N ALA A 134 -5.35 0.99 26.76
CA ALA A 134 -5.89 1.63 25.55
C ALA A 134 -4.77 2.20 24.68
N VAL A 135 -3.81 2.86 25.32
CA VAL A 135 -2.64 3.45 24.65
C VAL A 135 -1.77 2.33 24.06
N ALA A 136 -1.51 1.28 24.84
CA ALA A 136 -0.74 0.13 24.36
C ALA A 136 -1.39 -0.55 23.14
N VAL A 137 -2.72 -0.72 23.14
CA VAL A 137 -3.44 -1.27 21.99
C VAL A 137 -3.33 -0.34 20.78
N ARG A 138 -3.56 0.96 20.97
CA ARG A 138 -3.41 1.96 19.90
C ARG A 138 -2.03 1.90 19.26
N ASP A 139 -0.98 1.91 20.07
CA ASP A 139 0.40 1.90 19.59
C ASP A 139 0.73 0.59 18.86
N ARG A 140 0.24 -0.54 19.38
CA ARG A 140 0.43 -1.84 18.74
C ARG A 140 -0.26 -1.91 17.38
N VAL A 141 -1.51 -1.44 17.29
CA VAL A 141 -2.29 -1.40 16.04
C VAL A 141 -1.62 -0.47 15.05
N LYS A 142 -1.24 0.74 15.48
CA LYS A 142 -0.54 1.73 14.66
C LYS A 142 0.77 1.19 14.09
N SER A 143 1.59 0.55 14.92
CA SER A 143 2.85 -0.07 14.49
C SER A 143 2.63 -1.21 13.50
N SER A 144 1.60 -2.03 13.73
CA SER A 144 1.24 -3.14 12.83
C SER A 144 0.76 -2.64 11.48
N LEU A 145 -0.01 -1.54 11.46
CA LEU A 145 -0.44 -0.88 10.23
C LEU A 145 0.72 -0.19 9.50
N ASP A 146 1.66 0.45 10.21
CA ASP A 146 2.86 1.05 9.59
C ASP A 146 3.69 0.00 8.86
N LEU A 147 3.90 -1.17 9.50
CA LEU A 147 4.60 -2.29 8.87
C LEU A 147 3.85 -2.82 7.64
N LEU A 148 2.53 -2.97 7.75
CA LEU A 148 1.69 -3.42 6.65
C LEU A 148 1.78 -2.51 5.43
N TYR A 149 1.68 -1.18 5.65
CA TYR A 149 1.81 -0.21 4.56
C TYR A 149 3.23 -0.19 4.00
N TYR A 150 4.26 -0.34 4.84
CA TYR A 150 5.65 -0.46 4.39
C TYR A 150 5.83 -1.68 3.46
N GLU A 151 5.39 -2.86 3.87
CA GLU A 151 5.51 -4.10 3.09
C GLU A 151 4.76 -4.01 1.76
N LEU A 152 3.54 -3.48 1.75
CA LEU A 152 2.79 -3.24 0.51
C LEU A 152 3.53 -2.27 -0.41
N THR A 153 4.02 -1.14 0.13
CA THR A 153 4.72 -0.13 -0.67
C THR A 153 6.00 -0.71 -1.28
N GLN A 154 6.80 -1.44 -0.49
CA GLN A 154 8.01 -2.10 -0.98
C GLN A 154 7.69 -3.10 -2.09
N PHE A 155 6.65 -3.90 -1.91
CA PHE A 155 6.23 -4.87 -2.91
C PHE A 155 5.81 -4.22 -4.24
N PHE A 156 5.06 -3.11 -4.19
CA PHE A 156 4.72 -2.35 -5.40
C PHE A 156 5.94 -1.69 -6.05
N ILE A 157 6.93 -1.25 -5.26
CA ILE A 157 8.20 -0.74 -5.78
C ILE A 157 8.96 -1.83 -6.54
N ASP A 158 9.02 -3.04 -5.99
CA ASP A 158 9.70 -4.16 -6.63
C ASP A 158 8.97 -4.60 -7.91
N GLU A 159 7.63 -4.58 -7.92
CA GLU A 159 6.82 -4.83 -9.12
C GLU A 159 7.06 -3.75 -10.21
N LEU A 160 7.11 -2.47 -9.82
CA LEU A 160 7.43 -1.38 -10.74
C LEU A 160 8.81 -1.59 -11.37
N ARG A 161 9.80 -1.97 -10.57
CA ARG A 161 11.15 -2.26 -11.06
C ARG A 161 11.12 -3.42 -12.07
N ALA A 162 10.41 -4.50 -11.76
CA ALA A 162 10.29 -5.65 -12.66
C ALA A 162 9.67 -5.26 -14.01
N ILE A 163 8.60 -4.46 -14.02
CA ILE A 163 7.95 -3.97 -15.25
C ILE A 163 8.91 -3.08 -16.04
N VAL A 164 9.57 -2.13 -15.37
CA VAL A 164 10.50 -1.19 -16.02
C VAL A 164 11.66 -1.93 -16.70
N THR A 165 12.30 -2.87 -16.00
CA THR A 165 13.42 -3.66 -16.53
C THR A 165 12.96 -4.61 -17.64
N LYS A 166 11.85 -5.36 -17.44
CA LYS A 166 11.38 -6.35 -18.42
C LYS A 166 10.94 -5.73 -19.74
N HIS A 167 10.40 -4.51 -19.71
CA HIS A 167 9.88 -3.82 -20.89
C HIS A 167 10.79 -2.69 -21.39
N GLY A 168 11.98 -2.52 -20.81
CA GLY A 168 12.95 -1.49 -21.21
C GLY A 168 12.37 -0.08 -21.10
N LEU A 169 11.53 0.17 -20.09
CA LEU A 169 10.92 1.48 -19.90
C LEU A 169 11.94 2.44 -19.28
N THR A 170 11.85 3.74 -19.61
CA THR A 170 12.73 4.76 -19.02
C THR A 170 12.33 5.05 -17.57
N PRO A 171 13.12 4.71 -16.53
CA PRO A 171 12.74 4.86 -15.13
C PRO A 171 12.33 6.28 -14.74
N GLU A 172 13.02 7.30 -15.29
CA GLU A 172 12.79 8.71 -14.99
C GLU A 172 11.39 9.20 -15.35
N LYS A 173 10.72 8.52 -16.30
CA LYS A 173 9.33 8.83 -16.67
C LYS A 173 8.33 8.41 -15.59
N TYR A 174 8.69 7.44 -14.75
CA TYR A 174 7.84 6.87 -13.70
C TYR A 174 8.33 7.28 -12.31
N LYS A 175 8.77 8.53 -12.16
CA LYS A 175 9.07 9.09 -10.85
C LYS A 175 7.80 9.17 -10.02
N PHE A 176 7.89 8.82 -8.74
CA PHE A 176 6.77 8.86 -7.80
C PHE A 176 7.13 9.67 -6.57
N LYS A 177 6.10 10.14 -5.85
CA LYS A 177 6.30 10.91 -4.64
C LYS A 177 6.38 9.97 -3.45
N LEU A 178 7.38 10.19 -2.61
CA LEU A 178 7.48 9.61 -1.30
C LEU A 178 7.31 10.71 -0.23
N PHE A 179 6.60 10.33 0.82
CA PHE A 179 6.39 11.05 2.05
C PHE A 179 7.24 10.42 3.17
N THR A 180 7.37 9.09 3.17
CA THR A 180 8.32 8.39 4.05
C THR A 180 9.50 7.82 3.26
N GLY A 181 10.67 7.78 3.91
CA GLY A 181 11.87 7.17 3.34
C GLY A 181 12.07 5.71 3.76
N GLY A 182 13.17 5.11 3.29
CA GLY A 182 13.64 3.80 3.74
C GLY A 182 13.15 2.62 2.91
N TYR A 183 12.70 2.86 1.68
CA TYR A 183 12.42 1.80 0.70
C TYR A 183 13.69 1.42 -0.06
N PHE A 184 13.77 0.16 -0.51
CA PHE A 184 14.94 -0.38 -1.21
C PHE A 184 14.82 -0.29 -2.73
N GLY A 185 15.98 -0.12 -3.39
CA GLY A 185 16.15 -0.06 -4.85
C GLY A 185 15.38 1.07 -5.53
N VAL A 186 15.38 2.22 -4.87
CA VAL A 186 14.86 3.47 -5.39
C VAL A 186 15.88 4.57 -5.14
N GLU A 187 16.18 5.34 -6.17
CA GLU A 187 16.96 6.56 -6.03
C GLU A 187 16.05 7.70 -5.60
N THR A 188 16.37 8.35 -4.48
CA THR A 188 15.58 9.48 -3.97
C THR A 188 16.24 10.81 -4.27
N LYS A 189 15.46 11.75 -4.81
CA LYS A 189 15.85 13.15 -5.01
C LYS A 189 14.91 14.04 -4.20
N ARG A 190 15.49 14.80 -3.26
CA ARG A 190 14.75 15.80 -2.48
C ARG A 190 14.61 17.09 -3.29
N THR A 191 13.39 17.57 -3.44
CA THR A 191 13.07 18.86 -4.05
C THR A 191 12.26 19.71 -3.06
N PRO A 192 12.11 21.03 -3.30
CA PRO A 192 11.26 21.88 -2.45
C PRO A 192 9.78 21.42 -2.39
N SER A 193 9.32 20.64 -3.38
CA SER A 193 7.95 20.13 -3.46
C SER A 193 7.75 18.73 -2.85
N GLY A 194 8.82 18.08 -2.39
CA GLY A 194 8.78 16.79 -1.69
C GLY A 194 9.97 15.88 -1.98
N ILE A 195 9.86 14.61 -1.57
CA ILE A 195 10.81 13.56 -1.92
C ILE A 195 10.26 12.84 -3.16
N PHE A 196 11.03 12.80 -4.23
CA PHE A 196 10.70 12.01 -5.40
C PHE A 196 11.62 10.82 -5.50
N ALA A 197 11.08 9.68 -5.91
CA ALA A 197 11.81 8.44 -6.08
C ALA A 197 11.67 7.92 -7.51
N VAL A 198 12.74 7.28 -7.98
CA VAL A 198 12.81 6.57 -9.25
C VAL A 198 13.33 5.17 -8.96
N VAL A 199 12.79 4.13 -9.61
CA VAL A 199 13.31 2.76 -9.44
C VAL A 199 14.72 2.66 -10.02
N GLU A 200 15.62 2.01 -9.30
CA GLU A 200 16.96 1.70 -9.81
C GLU A 200 16.86 0.69 -10.95
N ASP A 201 17.45 1.03 -12.10
CA ASP A 201 17.57 0.09 -13.21
C ASP A 201 18.90 -0.67 -13.08
N LYS A 202 18.83 -1.96 -12.70
CA LYS A 202 20.01 -2.82 -12.63
C LYS A 202 20.44 -3.39 -13.97
N SER A 203 19.86 -2.97 -15.09
CA SER A 203 20.23 -3.42 -16.44
C SER A 203 21.66 -3.09 -16.86
N GLY A 204 22.45 -2.39 -16.02
CA GLY A 204 23.82 -1.97 -16.27
C GLY A 204 24.91 -2.68 -15.45
N GLU A 205 24.60 -3.71 -14.64
CA GLU A 205 25.59 -4.59 -13.98
C GLU A 205 25.63 -6.00 -14.58
#